data_AF-A0A8J6WP56-F1
#
_entry.id   AF-A0A8J6WP56-F1
#
_cell.length_a   1.000
_cell.length_b   1.000
_cell.length_c   1.000
_cell.angle_alpha   90.00
_cell.angle_beta   90.00
_cell.angle_gamma   90.00
#
_symmetry.space_group_name_H-M   'P 1'
#
loop_
_entity.id
_entity.type
_entity.pdbx_description
1 polymer ?
#
loop_
_entity_poly.entity_id
_entity_poly.type
_entity_poly.pdbx_seq_one_letter_code
_entity_poly.pdbx_strand_id
1 'polypeptide(L)' 'MVKEAVAQLFRAAQVNPTLRDQLNQSADIEQFVAMARDCGYEFTAEEWRSMTQFAVEELASELSEIPGL' A
#
# COMPACT_ATOMS: atom_id res chain seq x y z
N MET A 1 3.34 6.75 -15.99
CA MET A 1 3.73 5.37 -15.63
C MET A 1 3.78 5.24 -14.11
N VAL A 2 2.68 5.53 -13.40
CA VAL A 2 2.70 5.62 -11.93
C VAL A 2 2.26 4.31 -11.25
N LYS A 3 1.42 3.54 -11.94
CA LYS A 3 1.02 2.18 -11.52
C LYS A 3 2.22 1.25 -11.35
N GLU A 4 3.31 1.46 -12.10
CA GLU A 4 4.53 0.67 -12.01
C GLU A 4 5.33 0.98 -10.74
N ALA A 5 5.40 2.25 -10.31
CA ALA A 5 6.08 2.64 -9.08
C ALA A 5 5.38 2.05 -7.85
N VAL A 6 4.05 2.15 -7.81
CA VAL A 6 3.24 1.54 -6.74
C VAL A 6 3.37 0.01 -6.74
N ALA A 7 3.32 -0.64 -7.91
CA ALA A 7 3.49 -2.08 -8.01
C ALA A 7 4.89 -2.56 -7.63
N GLN A 8 5.94 -1.80 -7.97
CA GLN A 8 7.30 -2.11 -7.54
C GLN A 8 7.46 -1.97 -6.03
N LEU A 9 6.94 -0.89 -5.42
CA LEU A 9 6.97 -0.73 -3.97
C LEU A 9 6.20 -1.85 -3.29
N PHE A 10 5.01 -2.21 -3.79
CA PHE A 10 4.19 -3.28 -3.23
C PHE A 10 4.87 -4.65 -3.33
N ARG A 11 5.54 -4.94 -4.47
CA ARG A 11 6.38 -6.14 -4.59
C ARG A 11 7.57 -6.09 -3.65
N ALA A 12 8.28 -4.96 -3.57
CA ALA A 12 9.42 -4.77 -2.69
C ALA A 12 9.04 -4.95 -1.22
N ALA A 13 7.87 -4.46 -0.80
CA ALA A 13 7.33 -4.66 0.53
C ALA A 13 6.90 -6.12 0.79
N GLN A 14 6.42 -6.84 -0.23
CA GLN A 14 6.09 -8.26 -0.09
C GLN A 14 7.33 -9.14 0.10
N VAL A 15 8.43 -8.86 -0.59
CA VAL A 15 9.69 -9.61 -0.42
C VAL A 15 10.56 -9.10 0.73
N ASN A 16 10.41 -7.83 1.14
CA ASN A 16 11.16 -7.23 2.24
C ASN A 16 10.20 -6.86 3.39
N PRO A 17 10.04 -7.73 4.40
CA PRO A 17 9.18 -7.46 5.54
C PRO A 17 9.63 -6.22 6.32
N THR A 18 10.93 -5.89 6.34
CA THR A 18 11.45 -4.67 6.96
C THR A 18 10.94 -3.40 6.27
N LEU A 19 10.89 -3.40 4.94
CA LEU A 19 10.36 -2.28 4.15
C LEU A 19 8.86 -2.14 4.37
N ARG A 20 8.15 -3.28 4.42
CA ARG A 20 6.72 -3.33 4.77
C ARG A 20 6.44 -2.75 6.16
N ASP A 21 7.27 -3.08 7.15
CA ASP A 21 7.10 -2.62 8.53
C ASP A 21 7.34 -1.12 8.63
N GLN A 22 8.41 -0.62 8.00
CA GLN A 22 8.72 0.82 7.90
C GLN A 22 7.56 1.60 7.25
N LEU A 23 7.01 1.06 6.17
CA LEU A 23 5.86 1.64 5.50
C LEU A 23 4.57 1.55 6.33
N ASN A 24 4.38 0.49 7.14
CA ASN A 24 3.27 0.38 8.09
C ASN A 24 3.43 1.27 9.33
N GLN A 25 4.65 1.71 9.66
CA GLN A 25 4.89 2.70 10.70
C GLN A 25 4.45 4.10 10.30
N SER A 26 4.17 4.33 9.02
CA SER A 26 3.56 5.57 8.54
C SER A 26 2.18 5.74 9.16
N ALA A 27 1.99 6.75 10.00
CA ALA A 27 0.68 7.10 10.54
C ALA A 27 -0.26 7.64 9.45
N ASP A 28 0.31 8.21 8.38
CA ASP A 28 -0.41 8.89 7.31
C ASP A 28 0.11 8.48 5.93
N ILE A 29 -0.81 8.48 4.96
CA ILE A 29 -0.51 8.18 3.57
C ILE A 29 0.48 9.19 2.95
N GLU A 30 0.50 10.43 3.44
CA GLU A 30 1.49 11.43 3.00
C GLU A 30 2.91 11.06 3.43
N GLN A 31 3.08 10.54 4.65
CA GLN A 31 4.37 10.06 5.14
C GLN A 31 4.81 8.80 4.38
N PHE A 32 3.87 7.90 4.10
CA PHE A 32 4.12 6.71 3.28
C PHE A 32 4.66 7.08 1.90
N VAL A 33 4.00 8.04 1.23
CA VAL A 33 4.39 8.50 -0.11
C VAL A 33 5.73 9.23 -0.08
N ALA A 34 6.00 10.01 0.96
CA ALA A 34 7.29 10.67 1.14
C ALA A 34 8.43 9.64 1.28
N MET A 35 8.25 8.60 2.09
CA MET A 35 9.23 7.51 2.23
C MET A 35 9.43 6.74 0.93
N ALA A 36 8.36 6.48 0.19
CA ALA A 36 8.45 5.81 -1.09
C ALA A 36 9.17 6.65 -2.16
N ARG A 37 8.94 7.97 -2.18
CA ARG A 37 9.68 8.90 -3.04
C ARG A 37 11.16 8.94 -2.71
N ASP A 38 11.52 8.87 -1.43
CA ASP A 38 12.91 8.79 -0.99
C ASP A 38 13.60 7.49 -1.46
N CYS A 39 12.83 6.40 -1.54
CA CYS A 39 13.28 5.13 -2.14
C CYS A 39 13.32 5.14 -3.68
N GLY A 40 12.99 6.27 -4.34
CA GLY A 40 12.98 6.39 -5.80
C GLY A 40 11.65 6.01 -6.47
N TYR A 41 10.57 5.83 -5.70
CA TYR A 41 9.23 5.58 -6.22
C TYR A 41 8.43 6.88 -6.29
N GLU A 42 8.27 7.43 -7.50
CA GLU A 42 7.45 8.64 -7.71
C GLU A 42 5.97 8.28 -7.90
N PHE A 43 5.17 8.47 -6.85
CA PHE A 43 3.71 8.44 -6.90
C PHE A 43 3.11 9.39 -5.86
N THR A 44 1.80 9.61 -5.93
CA THR A 44 1.06 10.47 -4.98
C THR A 44 0.20 9.67 -4.00
N ALA A 45 -0.19 10.32 -2.90
CA ALA A 45 -1.15 9.81 -1.92
C ALA A 45 -2.49 9.38 -2.56
N GLU A 46 -2.98 10.17 -3.51
CA GLU A 46 -4.22 9.89 -4.23
C GLU A 46 -4.11 8.61 -5.07
N GLU A 47 -2.98 8.42 -5.76
CA GLU A 47 -2.74 7.24 -6.60
C GLU A 47 -2.58 5.97 -5.77
N TRP A 48 -1.84 6.05 -4.65
CA TRP A 48 -1.73 4.96 -3.69
C TRP A 48 -3.11 4.58 -3.15
N ARG A 49 -3.87 5.56 -2.66
CA ARG A 49 -5.21 5.35 -2.14
C ARG A 49 -6.14 4.77 -3.19
N SER A 50 -6.07 5.22 -4.44
CA SER A 50 -6.87 4.65 -5.52
C SER A 50 -6.51 3.20 -5.83
N MET A 51 -5.25 2.78 -5.69
CA MET A 51 -4.85 1.37 -5.88
C MET A 51 -5.16 0.48 -4.68
N THR A 52 -4.92 0.96 -3.45
CA THR A 52 -5.21 0.18 -2.24
C THR A 52 -6.69 0.14 -1.91
N GLN A 53 -7.45 1.18 -2.22
CA GLN A 53 -8.90 1.19 -2.04
C GLN A 53 -9.56 0.13 -2.93
N PHE A 54 -9.09 -0.02 -4.18
CA PHE A 54 -9.50 -1.13 -5.04
C PHE A 54 -9.19 -2.49 -4.42
N ALA A 55 -7.99 -2.65 -3.82
CA ALA A 55 -7.61 -3.90 -3.16
C ALA A 55 -8.44 -4.20 -1.89
N VAL A 56 -8.89 -3.17 -1.17
CA VAL A 56 -9.68 -3.33 0.07
C VAL A 56 -11.17 -3.51 -0.22
N GLU A 57 -11.72 -2.90 -1.28
CA GLU A 57 -13.13 -3.14 -1.67
C GLU A 57 -13.35 -4.58 -2.17
N GLU A 58 -12.34 -5.22 -2.80
CA GLU A 58 -12.41 -6.66 -3.10
C GLU A 58 -12.20 -7.53 -1.85
N LEU A 59 -11.28 -7.18 -0.95
CA LEU A 59 -10.98 -7.99 0.25
C LEU A 59 -12.04 -7.87 1.37
N ALA A 60 -12.73 -6.73 1.47
CA ALA A 60 -13.84 -6.54 2.41
C ALA A 60 -15.03 -7.44 2.06
N SER A 61 -15.17 -7.84 0.78
CA SER A 61 -16.16 -8.82 0.37
C SER A 61 -15.82 -10.25 0.84
N GLU A 62 -14.55 -10.57 1.12
CA GLU A 62 -14.13 -11.89 1.62
C GLU A 62 -14.06 -11.97 3.16
N LEU A 63 -13.93 -10.84 3.87
CA LEU A 63 -13.89 -10.83 5.35
C LEU A 63 -15.26 -10.64 6.02
N SER A 64 -16.31 -10.34 5.27
CA SER A 64 -17.68 -10.21 5.82
C SER A 64 -18.40 -11.56 6.03
N GLU A 65 -17.74 -12.69 5.72
CA GLU A 65 -18.24 -14.04 5.98
C GLU A 65 -17.37 -14.81 6.99
N ILE A 66 -16.97 -14.18 8.10
CA ILE A 66 -16.64 -14.96 9.31
C ILE A 66 -17.94 -15.14 10.11
N PRO A 67 -18.74 -16.19 9.87
CA PRO A 67 -19.87 -16.49 10.74
C PRO A 67 -19.36 -16.93 12.10
N GLY A 68 -19.87 -16.31 13.15
CA GLY A 68 -19.83 -16.85 14.51
C GLY A 68 -18.92 -16.09 15.47
N LEU A 69 -19.53 -15.13 16.16
CA LEU A 69 -19.33 -14.97 17.60
C LEU A 69 -20.69 -14.91 18.26
#